data_AF-A0A8H7NQ91-F1
#
_entry.id   AF-A0A8H7NQ91-F1
#
_cell.length_a   1.000
_cell.length_b   1.000
_cell.length_c   1.000
_cell.angle_alpha   90.00
_cell.angle_beta   90.00
_cell.angle_gamma   90.00
#
_symmetry.space_group_name_H-M   'P 1'
#
loop_
_entity.id
_entity.type
_entity.pdbx_description
1 polymer ?
#
loop_
_entity_poly.entity_id
_entity_poly.type
_entity_poly.pdbx_seq_one_letter_code
_entity_poly.pdbx_strand_id
1 'polypeptide(L)'
;MPLFQEKVFDKVLFASYNHSTTAWSAILAISAIGIRMTIPGKGLAAASDLPQSANADQYACKALSVAFDLASTSGNILAVQVLVALAMFFTCMGNMEKASALIAMAVNLAHRLQLYSKHSAQYMQKEVAEQRHRVFWVLFSLEKTISYQTTRPSMLAGAEIDIPPPSNHPLDGNGIVWSRDRRSSLNYFRKTLDLSLVLSELSHIHSIASGSEGWATRLSRTRTTLENWYKSIPLEFQLDNVLSNAREEDRMQLTKFYHAYIFALLSMHCFFSPKAKWMLRLSQHGREAAQSYATETIGFRAVRCLSQCEPPLLKPGACC
;
A
#
# COMPACT_ATOMS: atom_id res chain seq x y z
N MET A 1 -11.14 -1.83 -2.56
CA MET A 1 -10.48 -1.09 -3.68
C MET A 1 -11.05 -1.57 -5.01
N PRO A 2 -11.48 -0.68 -5.92
CA PRO A 2 -12.09 -1.05 -7.20
C PRO A 2 -11.05 -1.48 -8.24
N LEU A 3 -10.27 -2.53 -7.92
CA LEU A 3 -9.19 -3.02 -8.79
C LEU A 3 -9.74 -3.76 -10.00
N PHE A 4 -10.81 -4.55 -9.84
CA PHE A 4 -11.48 -5.28 -10.90
C PHE A 4 -12.90 -4.75 -11.10
N GLN A 5 -13.38 -4.76 -12.34
CA GLN A 5 -14.79 -4.47 -12.65
C GLN A 5 -15.59 -5.76 -12.70
N GLU A 6 -16.73 -5.79 -12.02
CA GLU A 6 -17.66 -6.92 -11.99
C GLU A 6 -18.11 -7.30 -13.41
N LYS A 7 -18.53 -6.34 -14.23
CA LYS A 7 -18.97 -6.57 -15.63
C LYS A 7 -17.86 -7.12 -16.56
N VAL A 8 -16.60 -6.93 -16.19
CA VAL A 8 -15.45 -7.44 -16.95
C VAL A 8 -15.04 -8.84 -16.45
N PHE A 9 -15.39 -9.18 -15.21
CA PHE A 9 -15.07 -10.46 -14.61
C PHE A 9 -15.67 -11.63 -15.38
N ASP A 10 -16.92 -11.52 -15.88
CA ASP A 10 -17.53 -12.55 -16.73
C ASP A 10 -16.69 -12.81 -17.98
N LYS A 11 -16.19 -11.76 -18.64
CA LYS A 11 -15.32 -11.88 -19.81
C LYS A 11 -13.97 -12.51 -19.47
N VAL A 12 -13.41 -12.19 -18.29
CA VAL A 12 -12.19 -12.82 -17.78
C VAL A 12 -12.42 -14.31 -17.52
N LEU A 13 -13.58 -14.66 -16.97
CA LEU A 13 -13.97 -16.05 -16.72
C LEU A 13 -14.05 -16.83 -18.04
N PHE A 14 -14.75 -16.30 -19.05
CA PHE A 14 -14.78 -16.88 -20.40
C PHE A 14 -13.38 -16.98 -21.05
N ALA A 15 -12.55 -15.95 -20.92
CA ALA A 15 -11.19 -15.97 -21.46
C ALA A 15 -10.28 -17.02 -20.77
N SER A 16 -10.53 -17.32 -19.50
CA SER A 16 -9.81 -18.37 -18.77
C SER A 16 -10.15 -19.76 -19.28
N TYR A 17 -11.41 -20.00 -19.66
CA TYR A 17 -11.82 -21.24 -20.34
C TYR A 17 -11.14 -21.39 -21.71
N ASN A 18 -10.78 -20.28 -22.35
CA ASN A 18 -9.97 -20.26 -23.58
C ASN A 18 -8.45 -20.32 -23.31
N HIS A 19 -8.02 -20.88 -22.18
CA HIS A 19 -6.62 -21.08 -21.79
C HIS A 19 -5.76 -19.81 -21.72
N SER A 20 -6.35 -18.63 -21.49
CA SER A 20 -5.56 -17.42 -21.24
C SER A 20 -4.88 -17.48 -19.87
N THR A 21 -3.55 -17.57 -19.86
CA THR A 21 -2.74 -17.55 -18.64
C THR A 21 -3.01 -16.32 -17.78
N THR A 22 -3.13 -15.13 -18.38
CA THR A 22 -3.41 -13.88 -17.65
C THR A 22 -4.78 -13.89 -16.98
N ALA A 23 -5.80 -14.40 -17.68
CA ALA A 23 -7.16 -14.50 -17.15
C ALA A 23 -7.24 -15.50 -16.00
N TRP A 24 -6.60 -16.66 -16.14
CA TRP A 24 -6.51 -17.66 -15.08
C TRP A 24 -5.78 -17.11 -13.84
N SER A 25 -4.64 -16.43 -14.03
CA SER A 25 -3.92 -15.78 -12.93
C SER A 25 -4.73 -14.69 -12.25
N ALA A 26 -5.59 -13.97 -12.98
CA ALA A 26 -6.52 -13.01 -12.38
C ALA A 26 -7.54 -13.69 -11.47
N ILE A 27 -8.13 -14.80 -11.90
CA ILE A 27 -9.08 -15.57 -11.08
C ILE A 27 -8.39 -16.08 -9.81
N LEU A 28 -7.18 -16.62 -9.93
CA LEU A 28 -6.40 -17.09 -8.79
C LEU A 28 -6.05 -15.96 -7.81
N ALA A 29 -5.60 -14.80 -8.31
CA ALA A 29 -5.27 -13.65 -7.48
C ALA A 29 -6.50 -13.06 -6.78
N ILE A 30 -7.64 -12.95 -7.48
CA ILE A 30 -8.91 -12.50 -6.90
C ILE A 30 -9.37 -13.48 -5.81
N SER A 31 -9.30 -14.78 -6.08
CA SER A 31 -9.69 -15.82 -5.12
C SER A 31 -8.81 -15.77 -3.87
N ALA A 32 -7.49 -15.63 -4.04
CA ALA A 32 -6.54 -15.52 -2.95
C ALA A 32 -6.82 -14.31 -2.05
N ILE A 33 -7.06 -13.13 -2.63
CA ILE A 33 -7.44 -11.93 -1.87
C ILE A 33 -8.80 -12.12 -1.21
N GLY A 34 -9.80 -12.63 -1.93
CA GLY A 34 -11.15 -12.84 -1.42
C GLY A 34 -11.13 -13.66 -0.14
N ILE A 35 -10.44 -14.81 -0.16
CA ILE A 35 -10.29 -15.69 1.01
C ILE A 35 -9.53 -14.98 2.16
N ARG A 36 -8.55 -14.13 1.86
CA ARG A 36 -7.81 -13.37 2.89
C ARG A 36 -8.57 -12.18 3.45
N MET A 37 -9.52 -11.63 2.70
CA MET A 37 -10.33 -10.48 3.12
C MET A 37 -11.63 -10.93 3.81
N THR A 38 -12.01 -12.22 3.71
CA THR A 38 -13.10 -12.78 4.50
C THR A 38 -12.72 -12.91 5.98
N ILE A 39 -13.68 -12.64 6.86
CA ILE A 39 -13.53 -12.83 8.30
C ILE A 39 -13.41 -14.34 8.58
N PRO A 40 -12.43 -14.80 9.39
CA PRO A 40 -12.29 -16.20 9.76
C PRO A 40 -13.62 -16.79 10.26
N GLY A 41 -14.02 -17.92 9.69
CA GLY A 41 -15.28 -18.61 10.04
C GLY A 41 -16.54 -18.15 9.28
N LYS A 42 -16.44 -17.24 8.30
CA LYS A 42 -17.57 -16.84 7.42
C LYS A 42 -17.17 -16.87 5.94
N GLY A 43 -18.08 -17.33 5.05
CA GLY A 43 -17.94 -17.29 3.58
C GLY A 43 -18.16 -18.64 2.87
N LEU A 44 -18.04 -18.66 1.53
CA LEU A 44 -18.13 -19.87 0.67
C LEU A 44 -17.17 -20.99 1.09
N ALA A 45 -16.10 -20.64 1.82
CA ALA A 45 -15.08 -21.55 2.33
C ALA A 45 -15.36 -22.09 3.75
N ALA A 46 -16.50 -21.77 4.36
CA ALA A 46 -16.99 -22.48 5.55
C ALA A 46 -17.47 -23.92 5.22
N ALA A 47 -17.59 -24.24 3.93
CA ALA A 47 -18.05 -25.53 3.42
C ALA A 47 -16.92 -26.51 3.03
N SER A 48 -15.64 -26.14 3.17
CA SER A 48 -14.50 -27.00 2.80
C SER A 48 -13.60 -27.32 4.00
N ASP A 49 -13.26 -28.59 4.20
CA ASP A 49 -12.47 -29.12 5.34
C ASP A 49 -10.97 -28.74 5.34
N LEU A 50 -10.51 -27.90 4.40
CA LEU A 50 -9.12 -27.43 4.36
C LEU A 50 -8.93 -26.12 5.13
N PRO A 51 -7.77 -25.90 5.79
CA PRO A 51 -7.47 -24.62 6.43
C PRO A 51 -7.56 -23.47 5.43
N GLN A 52 -8.43 -22.49 5.68
CA GLN A 52 -8.75 -21.35 4.79
C GLN A 52 -7.50 -20.62 4.27
N SER A 53 -6.45 -20.53 5.08
CA SER A 53 -5.17 -19.91 4.72
C SER A 53 -4.38 -20.69 3.66
N ALA A 54 -4.41 -22.02 3.71
CA ALA A 54 -3.63 -22.89 2.83
C ALA A 54 -4.12 -22.79 1.36
N ASN A 55 -5.43 -22.65 1.15
CA ASN A 55 -6.00 -22.49 -0.18
C ASN A 55 -5.66 -21.11 -0.78
N ALA A 56 -5.69 -20.06 0.04
CA ALA A 56 -5.33 -18.70 -0.40
C ALA A 56 -3.86 -18.58 -0.79
N ASP A 57 -2.95 -19.17 0.00
CA ASP A 57 -1.52 -19.19 -0.28
C ASP A 57 -1.21 -19.98 -1.56
N GLN A 58 -1.87 -21.12 -1.77
CA GLN A 58 -1.70 -21.91 -2.99
C GLN A 58 -2.13 -21.13 -4.24
N TYR A 59 -3.28 -20.46 -4.20
CA TYR A 59 -3.74 -19.64 -5.33
C TYR A 59 -2.80 -18.46 -5.59
N ALA A 60 -2.35 -17.79 -4.54
CA ALA A 60 -1.37 -16.72 -4.67
C ALA A 60 -0.04 -17.22 -5.25
N CYS A 61 0.47 -18.36 -4.80
CA CYS A 61 1.70 -18.97 -5.31
C CYS A 61 1.59 -19.35 -6.80
N LYS A 62 0.45 -19.92 -7.23
CA LYS A 62 0.21 -20.24 -8.65
C LYS A 62 0.13 -18.98 -9.52
N ALA A 63 -0.52 -17.92 -9.04
CA ALA A 63 -0.54 -16.65 -9.76
C ALA A 63 0.84 -15.97 -9.77
N LEU A 64 1.61 -16.11 -8.67
CA LEU A 64 2.96 -15.58 -8.54
C LEU A 64 3.95 -16.25 -9.48
N SER A 65 3.81 -17.56 -9.76
CA SER A 65 4.76 -18.30 -10.61
C SER A 65 4.83 -17.78 -12.04
N VAL A 66 3.80 -17.06 -12.51
CA VAL A 66 3.79 -16.42 -13.84
C VAL A 66 3.90 -14.90 -13.78
N ALA A 67 4.12 -14.31 -12.59
CA ALA A 67 4.14 -12.86 -12.43
C ALA A 67 5.22 -12.18 -13.29
N PHE A 68 6.39 -12.80 -13.41
CA PHE A 68 7.48 -12.29 -14.24
C PHE A 68 7.13 -12.28 -15.73
N ASP A 69 6.53 -13.35 -16.23
CA ASP A 69 6.10 -13.45 -17.63
C ASP A 69 5.02 -12.42 -17.96
N LEU A 70 4.06 -12.25 -17.04
CA LEU A 70 3.02 -11.21 -17.14
C LEU A 70 3.62 -9.80 -17.18
N ALA A 71 4.65 -9.55 -16.37
CA ALA A 71 5.32 -8.25 -16.34
C ALA A 71 6.24 -8.01 -17.55
N SER A 72 6.70 -9.06 -18.23
CA SER A 72 7.67 -8.96 -19.33
C SER A 72 7.01 -8.87 -20.71
N THR A 73 5.85 -9.49 -20.89
CA THR A 73 5.09 -9.48 -22.15
C THR A 73 4.63 -8.06 -22.54
N SER A 74 4.17 -7.86 -23.79
CA SER A 74 3.57 -6.59 -24.29
C SER A 74 2.44 -6.05 -23.40
N GLY A 75 1.86 -6.93 -22.57
CA GLY A 75 1.16 -6.56 -21.36
C GLY A 75 -0.24 -6.00 -21.63
N ASN A 76 -1.12 -6.19 -20.66
CA ASN A 76 -2.46 -5.59 -20.69
C ASN A 76 -2.80 -5.09 -19.29
N ILE A 77 -3.90 -4.36 -19.18
CA ILE A 77 -4.39 -3.86 -17.88
C ILE A 77 -4.61 -5.00 -16.89
N LEU A 78 -5.01 -6.20 -17.36
CA LEU A 78 -5.26 -7.36 -16.51
C LEU A 78 -3.99 -7.88 -15.85
N ALA A 79 -2.85 -7.88 -16.54
CA ALA A 79 -1.56 -8.20 -15.96
C ALA A 79 -1.16 -7.20 -14.86
N VAL A 80 -1.41 -5.90 -15.05
CA VAL A 80 -1.21 -4.89 -13.97
C VAL A 80 -2.10 -5.21 -12.78
N GLN A 81 -3.38 -5.53 -13.02
CA GLN A 81 -4.33 -5.88 -11.96
C GLN A 81 -3.90 -7.13 -11.19
N VAL A 82 -3.39 -8.17 -11.86
CA VAL A 82 -2.85 -9.38 -11.21
C VAL A 82 -1.67 -9.04 -10.30
N LEU A 83 -0.70 -8.26 -10.78
CA LEU A 83 0.49 -7.89 -9.99
C LEU A 83 0.12 -7.03 -8.77
N VAL A 84 -0.79 -6.07 -8.96
CA VAL A 84 -1.33 -5.24 -7.86
C VAL A 84 -2.11 -6.07 -6.85
N ALA A 85 -2.92 -7.03 -7.33
CA ALA A 85 -3.65 -7.96 -6.48
C ALA A 85 -2.68 -8.81 -5.63
N LEU A 86 -1.65 -9.39 -6.23
CA LEU A 86 -0.63 -10.14 -5.50
C LEU A 86 0.12 -9.27 -4.50
N ALA A 87 0.42 -8.01 -4.84
CA ALA A 87 1.01 -7.08 -3.88
C ALA A 87 0.09 -6.82 -2.68
N MET A 88 -1.21 -6.59 -2.92
CA MET A 88 -2.20 -6.49 -1.83
C MET A 88 -2.23 -7.75 -0.97
N PHE A 89 -2.16 -8.93 -1.58
CA PHE A 89 -2.11 -10.20 -0.86
C PHE A 89 -0.88 -10.27 0.07
N PHE A 90 0.33 -9.97 -0.44
CA PHE A 90 1.53 -10.04 0.37
C PHE A 90 1.61 -8.94 1.44
N THR A 91 0.99 -7.78 1.23
CA THR A 91 0.81 -6.80 2.32
C THR A 91 -0.10 -7.32 3.43
N CYS A 92 -1.17 -8.08 3.12
CA CYS A 92 -1.97 -8.77 4.15
C CYS A 92 -1.12 -9.72 4.99
N MET A 93 -0.19 -10.42 4.33
CA MET A 93 0.66 -11.45 4.94
C MET A 93 1.85 -10.86 5.69
N GLY A 94 2.02 -9.54 5.68
CA GLY A 94 3.19 -8.87 6.27
C GLY A 94 4.50 -9.05 5.49
N ASN A 95 4.46 -9.64 4.29
CA ASN A 95 5.65 -9.82 3.46
C ASN A 95 5.86 -8.59 2.54
N MET A 96 6.45 -7.55 3.11
CA MET A 96 6.65 -6.26 2.43
C MET A 96 7.68 -6.34 1.31
N GLU A 97 8.64 -7.27 1.36
CA GLU A 97 9.63 -7.45 0.31
C GLU A 97 9.00 -7.95 -0.99
N LYS A 98 8.20 -9.03 -0.89
CA LYS A 98 7.45 -9.56 -2.05
C LYS A 98 6.45 -8.53 -2.57
N ALA A 99 5.74 -7.84 -1.68
CA ALA A 99 4.81 -6.79 -2.06
C ALA A 99 5.53 -5.66 -2.83
N SER A 100 6.70 -5.21 -2.36
CA SER A 100 7.48 -4.17 -3.02
C SER A 100 8.01 -4.60 -4.39
N ALA A 101 8.49 -5.84 -4.53
CA ALA A 101 8.93 -6.38 -5.82
C ALA A 101 7.78 -6.43 -6.85
N LEU A 102 6.60 -6.90 -6.43
CA LEU A 102 5.41 -6.96 -7.30
C LEU A 102 4.91 -5.58 -7.69
N ILE A 103 4.95 -4.61 -6.77
CA ILE A 103 4.63 -3.22 -7.10
C ILE A 103 5.60 -2.64 -8.11
N ALA A 104 6.90 -2.88 -7.97
CA ALA A 104 7.88 -2.39 -8.94
C ALA A 104 7.60 -2.94 -10.36
N MET A 105 7.25 -4.22 -10.46
CA MET A 105 6.84 -4.84 -11.72
C MET A 105 5.54 -4.21 -12.27
N ALA A 106 4.56 -3.97 -11.40
CA ALA A 106 3.29 -3.34 -11.78
C ALA A 106 3.47 -1.88 -12.25
N VAL A 107 4.34 -1.11 -11.59
CA VAL A 107 4.71 0.27 -11.96
C VAL A 107 5.36 0.28 -13.35
N ASN A 108 6.36 -0.58 -13.58
CA ASN A 108 7.01 -0.68 -14.88
C ASN A 108 6.02 -1.02 -15.99
N LEU A 109 5.12 -1.99 -15.75
CA LEU A 109 4.10 -2.35 -16.72
C LEU A 109 3.08 -1.21 -16.94
N ALA A 110 2.65 -0.52 -15.88
CA ALA A 110 1.75 0.63 -15.98
C ALA A 110 2.37 1.80 -16.76
N HIS A 111 3.68 2.02 -16.63
CA HIS A 111 4.42 3.01 -17.42
C HIS A 111 4.49 2.64 -18.90
N ARG A 112 4.80 1.37 -19.22
CA ARG A 112 4.79 0.89 -20.63
C ARG A 112 3.41 1.04 -21.26
N LEU A 113 2.35 0.84 -20.49
CA LEU A 113 0.96 1.04 -20.92
C LEU A 113 0.49 2.51 -20.86
N GLN A 114 1.33 3.44 -20.37
CA GLN A 114 1.02 4.86 -20.18
C GLN A 114 -0.27 5.12 -19.38
N LEU A 115 -0.55 4.31 -18.35
CA LEU A 115 -1.79 4.44 -17.56
C LEU A 115 -1.93 5.78 -16.83
N TYR A 116 -0.82 6.50 -16.64
CA TYR A 116 -0.76 7.84 -16.04
C TYR A 116 -1.17 8.95 -17.02
N SER A 117 -1.34 8.64 -18.31
CA SER A 117 -1.64 9.62 -19.35
C SER A 117 -3.06 9.52 -19.93
N LYS A 118 -3.78 10.64 -19.94
CA LYS A 118 -5.07 10.88 -20.59
C LYS A 118 -4.98 10.63 -22.08
N HIS A 119 -3.85 10.98 -22.71
CA HIS A 119 -3.63 10.77 -24.14
C HIS A 119 -3.75 9.29 -24.50
N SER A 120 -3.24 8.40 -23.65
CA SER A 120 -3.32 6.94 -23.88
C SER A 120 -4.76 6.40 -23.89
N ALA A 121 -5.70 7.13 -23.30
CA ALA A 121 -7.10 6.72 -23.16
C ALA A 121 -8.07 7.56 -24.00
N GLN A 122 -7.59 8.56 -24.76
CA GLN A 122 -8.43 9.55 -25.45
C GLN A 122 -9.42 8.95 -26.46
N TYR A 123 -9.05 7.84 -27.11
CA TYR A 123 -9.86 7.15 -28.12
C TYR A 123 -10.51 5.88 -27.58
N MET A 124 -10.45 5.64 -26.27
CA MET A 124 -11.07 4.47 -25.66
C MET A 124 -12.52 4.77 -25.26
N GLN A 125 -13.33 3.72 -25.17
CA GLN A 125 -14.65 3.82 -24.55
C GLN A 125 -14.52 4.34 -23.11
N LYS A 126 -15.48 5.17 -22.69
CA LYS A 126 -15.43 5.86 -21.39
C LYS A 126 -15.24 4.89 -20.22
N GLU A 127 -15.93 3.75 -20.25
CA GLU A 127 -15.89 2.73 -19.20
C GLU A 127 -14.51 2.07 -19.11
N VAL A 128 -13.85 1.86 -20.25
CA VAL A 128 -12.49 1.30 -20.34
C VAL A 128 -11.45 2.31 -19.87
N ALA A 129 -11.57 3.57 -20.29
CA ALA A 129 -10.72 4.67 -19.84
C ALA A 129 -10.82 4.87 -18.31
N GLU A 130 -12.04 4.86 -17.77
CA GLU A 130 -12.26 4.94 -16.32
C GLU A 130 -11.62 3.77 -15.59
N GLN A 131 -11.71 2.55 -16.12
CA GLN A 131 -11.05 1.40 -15.48
C GLN A 131 -9.54 1.54 -15.46
N ARG A 132 -8.94 2.02 -16.55
CA ARG A 132 -7.49 2.29 -16.61
C ARG A 132 -7.07 3.30 -15.55
N HIS A 133 -7.81 4.40 -15.40
CA HIS A 133 -7.54 5.39 -14.36
C HIS A 133 -7.68 4.80 -12.95
N ARG A 134 -8.71 3.97 -12.70
CA ARG A 134 -8.87 3.31 -11.38
C ARG A 134 -7.72 2.39 -11.06
N VAL A 135 -7.31 1.54 -12.00
CA VAL A 135 -6.18 0.63 -11.81
C VAL A 135 -4.91 1.42 -11.51
N PHE A 136 -4.66 2.51 -12.23
CA PHE A 136 -3.54 3.40 -11.95
C PHE A 136 -3.61 3.99 -10.54
N TRP A 137 -4.74 4.55 -10.12
CA TRP A 137 -4.88 5.16 -8.81
C TRP A 137 -4.81 4.15 -7.66
N VAL A 138 -5.29 2.92 -7.86
CA VAL A 138 -5.10 1.81 -6.90
C VAL A 138 -3.62 1.44 -6.79
N LEU A 139 -2.93 1.30 -7.92
CA LEU A 139 -1.48 1.06 -7.96
C LEU A 139 -0.72 2.18 -7.24
N PHE A 140 -1.05 3.44 -7.55
CA PHE A 140 -0.44 4.62 -6.94
C PHE A 140 -0.62 4.60 -5.41
N SER A 141 -1.83 4.46 -4.91
CA SER A 141 -2.08 4.47 -3.46
C SER A 141 -1.36 3.33 -2.73
N LEU A 142 -1.31 2.14 -3.34
CA LEU A 142 -0.63 0.98 -2.76
C LEU A 142 0.88 1.15 -2.78
N GLU A 143 1.45 1.67 -3.87
CA GLU A 143 2.87 1.98 -3.99
C GLU A 143 3.29 2.99 -2.93
N LYS A 144 2.58 4.11 -2.76
CA LYS A 144 2.89 5.10 -1.71
C LYS A 144 2.86 4.52 -0.31
N THR A 145 1.87 3.65 -0.04
CA THR A 145 1.74 3.00 1.26
C THR A 145 2.92 2.07 1.53
N ILE A 146 3.27 1.22 0.56
CA ILE A 146 4.41 0.28 0.69
C ILE A 146 5.74 1.03 0.78
N SER A 147 5.97 2.02 -0.09
CA SER A 147 7.19 2.83 -0.09
C SER A 147 7.37 3.54 1.25
N TYR A 148 6.29 4.09 1.83
CA TYR A 148 6.33 4.66 3.16
C TYR A 148 6.66 3.64 4.26
N GLN A 149 5.94 2.52 4.29
CA GLN A 149 6.13 1.46 5.31
C GLN A 149 7.50 0.78 5.23
N THR A 150 8.10 0.72 4.05
CA THR A 150 9.43 0.14 3.82
C THR A 150 10.55 1.18 3.83
N THR A 151 10.23 2.46 4.07
CA THR A 151 11.18 3.59 4.01
C THR A 151 11.95 3.66 2.69
N ARG A 152 11.31 3.27 1.58
CA ARG A 152 11.90 3.28 0.24
C ARG A 152 11.47 4.54 -0.51
N PRO A 153 12.33 5.08 -1.39
CA PRO A 153 11.92 6.14 -2.30
C PRO A 153 10.73 5.68 -3.15
N SER A 154 9.77 6.57 -3.34
CA SER A 154 8.62 6.25 -4.16
C SER A 154 8.99 6.22 -5.65
N MET A 155 8.41 5.27 -6.38
CA MET A 155 8.66 5.07 -7.82
C MET A 155 7.76 5.93 -8.70
N LEU A 156 6.62 6.40 -8.18
CA LEU A 156 5.64 7.19 -8.92
C LEU A 156 5.68 8.65 -8.51
N ALA A 157 6.26 9.51 -9.36
CA ALA A 157 6.27 10.95 -9.14
C ALA A 157 4.91 11.57 -9.50
N GLY A 158 4.41 12.50 -8.68
CA GLY A 158 3.11 13.14 -8.92
C GLY A 158 3.10 14.10 -10.12
N ALA A 159 4.25 14.64 -10.51
CA ALA A 159 4.36 15.67 -11.55
C ALA A 159 4.07 15.15 -12.97
N GLU A 160 4.23 13.85 -13.20
CA GLU A 160 4.08 13.22 -14.53
C GLU A 160 2.65 12.71 -14.78
N ILE A 161 1.76 12.82 -13.79
CA ILE A 161 0.41 12.26 -13.84
C ILE A 161 -0.54 13.32 -14.39
N ASP A 162 -1.09 13.09 -15.58
CA ASP A 162 -2.02 14.04 -16.22
C ASP A 162 -3.51 13.66 -15.99
N ILE A 163 -3.79 12.47 -15.44
CA ILE A 163 -5.15 11.94 -15.24
C ILE A 163 -5.81 12.54 -13.98
N PRO A 164 -7.14 12.74 -13.97
CA PRO A 164 -7.81 13.30 -12.81
C PRO A 164 -7.85 12.27 -11.67
N PRO A 165 -7.79 12.70 -10.40
CA PRO A 165 -8.00 11.79 -9.29
C PRO A 165 -9.44 11.25 -9.28
N PRO A 166 -9.72 10.11 -8.64
CA PRO A 166 -11.06 9.51 -8.61
C PRO A 166 -12.11 10.51 -8.09
N SER A 167 -13.30 10.49 -8.71
CA SER A 167 -14.43 11.31 -8.27
C SER A 167 -14.82 10.97 -6.82
N ASN A 168 -15.24 11.99 -6.06
CA ASN A 168 -15.88 11.79 -4.76
C ASN A 168 -17.22 11.03 -4.88
N HIS A 169 -17.91 11.21 -6.00
CA HIS A 169 -19.22 10.60 -6.30
C HIS A 169 -19.13 9.86 -7.65
N PRO A 170 -18.55 8.65 -7.70
CA PRO A 170 -18.50 7.86 -8.93
C PRO A 170 -19.92 7.40 -9.32
N LEU A 171 -20.25 7.50 -10.61
CA LEU A 171 -21.60 7.18 -11.13
C LEU A 171 -21.98 5.72 -10.96
N ASP A 172 -21.00 4.83 -10.97
CA ASP A 172 -21.18 3.38 -10.82
C ASP A 172 -20.99 2.88 -9.38
N GLY A 173 -20.83 3.80 -8.42
CA GLY A 173 -20.68 3.48 -7.00
C GLY A 173 -19.36 2.79 -6.63
N ASN A 174 -18.43 2.60 -7.57
CA ASN A 174 -17.22 1.84 -7.32
C ASN A 174 -16.29 2.53 -6.30
N GLY A 175 -15.88 1.78 -5.28
CA GLY A 175 -15.05 2.30 -4.18
C GLY A 175 -15.83 2.99 -3.06
N ILE A 176 -17.17 3.01 -3.13
CA ILE A 176 -18.03 3.46 -2.04
C ILE A 176 -18.31 2.28 -1.09
N VAL A 177 -18.13 2.51 0.20
CA VAL A 177 -18.59 1.62 1.28
C VAL A 177 -19.79 2.24 1.97
N TRP A 178 -20.69 1.40 2.45
CA TRP A 178 -21.94 1.81 3.06
C TRP A 178 -21.99 1.35 4.51
N SER A 179 -22.63 2.16 5.36
CA SER A 179 -22.95 1.75 6.71
C SER A 179 -23.92 0.56 6.68
N ARG A 180 -24.00 -0.17 7.79
CA ARG A 180 -24.87 -1.34 7.94
C ARG A 180 -26.34 -0.98 7.71
N ASP A 181 -26.77 0.18 8.18
CA ASP A 181 -28.11 0.73 7.99
C ASP A 181 -28.33 1.38 6.61
N ARG A 182 -27.29 1.45 5.78
CA ARG A 182 -27.26 2.06 4.43
C ARG A 182 -27.64 3.55 4.39
N ARG A 183 -27.57 4.26 5.52
CA ARG A 183 -27.89 5.70 5.58
C ARG A 183 -26.69 6.58 5.27
N SER A 184 -25.50 6.08 5.54
CA SER A 184 -24.25 6.81 5.38
C SER A 184 -23.31 6.06 4.44
N SER A 185 -22.54 6.81 3.67
CA SER A 185 -21.57 6.26 2.73
C SER A 185 -20.23 6.97 2.81
N LEU A 186 -19.17 6.24 2.48
CA LEU A 186 -17.81 6.75 2.42
C LEU A 186 -17.18 6.31 1.10
N ASN A 187 -16.64 7.25 0.34
CA ASN A 187 -15.80 6.91 -0.79
C ASN A 187 -14.42 6.46 -0.28
N TYR A 188 -14.34 5.18 0.09
CA TYR A 188 -13.15 4.53 0.64
C TYR A 188 -11.96 4.64 -0.31
N PHE A 189 -12.19 4.47 -1.63
CA PHE A 189 -11.13 4.56 -2.61
C PHE A 189 -10.50 5.95 -2.61
N ARG A 190 -11.36 6.98 -2.65
CA ARG A 190 -10.89 8.35 -2.64
C ARG A 190 -10.15 8.71 -1.35
N LYS A 191 -10.70 8.34 -0.19
CA LYS A 191 -10.03 8.62 1.09
C LYS A 191 -8.70 7.91 1.23
N THR A 192 -8.57 6.69 0.70
CA THR A 192 -7.28 5.99 0.70
C THR A 192 -6.27 6.70 -0.19
N LEU A 193 -6.69 7.23 -1.34
CA LEU A 193 -5.81 8.04 -2.18
C LEU A 193 -5.33 9.29 -1.42
N ASP A 194 -6.25 10.04 -0.81
CA ASP A 194 -5.90 11.24 -0.06
C ASP A 194 -4.92 10.91 1.09
N LEU A 195 -5.12 9.80 1.80
CA LEU A 195 -4.18 9.32 2.84
C LEU A 195 -2.81 8.95 2.25
N SER A 196 -2.79 8.25 1.12
CA SER A 196 -1.55 7.83 0.47
C SER A 196 -0.67 9.01 0.04
N LEU A 197 -1.29 10.15 -0.31
CA LEU A 197 -0.58 11.39 -0.59
C LEU A 197 0.05 11.98 0.68
N VAL A 198 -0.65 11.92 1.82
CA VAL A 198 -0.08 12.30 3.12
C VAL A 198 1.12 11.42 3.47
N LEU A 199 1.02 10.10 3.28
CA LEU A 199 2.14 9.17 3.50
C LEU A 199 3.34 9.50 2.59
N SER A 200 3.08 9.85 1.32
CA SER A 200 4.12 10.26 0.38
C SER A 200 4.85 11.51 0.87
N GLU A 201 4.12 12.54 1.33
CA GLU A 201 4.71 13.77 1.85
C GLU A 201 5.49 13.51 3.13
N LEU A 202 5.00 12.65 4.02
CA LEU A 202 5.75 12.21 5.20
C LEU A 202 7.05 11.51 4.84
N SER A 203 7.04 10.64 3.82
CA SER A 203 8.25 10.00 3.30
C SER A 203 9.26 11.03 2.81
N HIS A 204 8.79 12.02 2.03
CA HIS A 204 9.63 13.11 1.55
C HIS A 204 10.23 13.91 2.70
N ILE A 205 9.41 14.29 3.69
CA ILE A 205 9.90 14.99 4.89
C ILE A 205 10.95 14.15 5.62
N HIS A 206 10.74 12.84 5.83
CA HIS A 206 11.74 11.96 6.43
C HIS A 206 13.07 12.00 5.67
N SER A 207 13.05 12.05 4.34
CA SER A 207 14.28 12.09 3.52
C SER A 207 15.06 13.42 3.62
N ILE A 208 14.38 14.54 3.84
CA ILE A 208 14.99 15.90 3.85
C ILE A 208 15.20 16.48 5.26
N ALA A 209 14.62 15.88 6.31
CA ALA A 209 14.59 16.45 7.66
C ALA A 209 15.97 16.55 8.34
N SER A 210 17.03 15.98 7.75
CA SER A 210 18.40 15.99 8.28
C SER A 210 19.17 17.32 8.07
N GLY A 211 18.50 18.46 7.88
CA GLY A 211 19.17 19.76 7.78
C GLY A 211 18.50 20.82 6.89
N SER A 212 17.33 20.55 6.30
CA SER A 212 16.66 21.51 5.42
C SER A 212 15.90 22.60 6.18
N GLU A 213 16.01 23.85 5.74
CA GLU A 213 15.16 24.93 6.23
C GLU A 213 13.70 24.67 5.82
N GLY A 214 12.75 24.79 6.75
CA GLY A 214 11.30 24.66 6.46
C GLY A 214 10.69 23.27 6.57
N TRP A 215 11.43 22.21 6.95
CA TRP A 215 10.83 20.88 7.19
C TRP A 215 9.74 20.92 8.28
N ALA A 216 9.92 21.74 9.32
CA ALA A 216 8.95 21.90 10.40
C ALA A 216 7.64 22.53 9.89
N THR A 217 7.72 23.52 9.00
CA THR A 217 6.54 24.13 8.36
C THR A 217 5.82 23.13 7.47
N ARG A 218 6.57 22.35 6.67
CA ARG A 218 5.99 21.28 5.85
C ARG A 218 5.31 20.23 6.71
N LEU A 219 5.95 19.78 7.79
CA LEU A 219 5.36 18.82 8.73
C LEU A 219 4.09 19.34 9.39
N SER A 220 4.08 20.61 9.83
CA SER A 220 2.89 21.25 10.40
C SER A 220 1.73 21.25 9.40
N ARG A 221 1.99 21.65 8.15
CA ARG A 221 0.99 21.60 7.07
C ARG A 221 0.49 20.17 6.83
N THR A 222 1.38 19.18 6.76
CA THR A 222 1.03 17.77 6.56
C THR A 222 0.20 17.22 7.71
N ARG A 223 0.48 17.65 8.95
CA ARG A 223 -0.34 17.34 10.12
C ARG A 223 -1.75 17.89 9.98
N THR A 224 -1.89 19.17 9.62
CA THR A 224 -3.21 19.79 9.39
C THR A 224 -3.97 19.07 8.27
N THR A 225 -3.29 18.66 7.19
CA THR A 225 -3.91 17.87 6.12
C THR A 225 -4.43 16.52 6.64
N LEU A 226 -3.66 15.82 7.47
CA LEU A 226 -4.07 14.54 8.07
C LEU A 226 -5.27 14.70 9.02
N GLU A 227 -5.28 15.75 9.83
CA GLU A 227 -6.40 16.07 10.73
C GLU A 227 -7.68 16.41 9.94
N ASN A 228 -7.56 17.23 8.90
CA ASN A 228 -8.68 17.57 8.02
C ASN A 228 -9.20 16.35 7.26
N TRP A 229 -8.28 15.47 6.83
CA TRP A 229 -8.64 14.19 6.23
C TRP A 229 -9.46 13.34 7.20
N TYR A 230 -9.05 13.20 8.47
CA TYR A 230 -9.80 12.41 9.45
C TYR A 230 -11.18 13.01 9.74
N LYS A 231 -11.26 14.34 9.92
CA LYS A 231 -12.52 15.07 10.12
C LYS A 231 -13.49 14.94 8.94
N SER A 232 -12.97 14.73 7.73
CA SER A 232 -13.78 14.55 6.53
C SER A 232 -14.43 13.15 6.40
N ILE A 233 -14.15 12.24 7.34
CA ILE A 233 -14.75 10.91 7.40
C ILE A 233 -16.08 10.99 8.18
N PRO A 234 -17.20 10.48 7.63
CA PRO A 234 -18.48 10.48 8.33
C PRO A 234 -18.42 9.73 9.67
N LEU A 235 -19.24 10.16 10.63
CA LEU A 235 -19.21 9.70 12.03
C LEU A 235 -19.27 8.17 12.15
N GLU A 236 -20.10 7.52 11.34
CA GLU A 236 -20.32 6.07 11.35
C GLU A 236 -19.06 5.29 10.96
N PHE A 237 -18.22 5.88 10.12
CA PHE A 237 -17.00 5.26 9.65
C PHE A 237 -15.78 5.66 10.46
N GLN A 238 -15.85 6.65 11.36
CA GLN A 238 -14.72 7.03 12.22
C GLN A 238 -14.23 5.86 13.06
N LEU A 239 -12.96 5.91 13.48
CA LEU A 239 -12.26 4.79 14.11
C LEU A 239 -13.02 4.20 15.30
N ASP A 240 -13.65 5.05 16.12
CA ASP A 240 -14.38 4.64 17.33
C ASP A 240 -15.71 3.93 17.01
N ASN A 241 -16.28 4.19 15.83
CA ASN A 241 -17.61 3.76 15.43
C ASN A 241 -17.61 2.68 14.34
N VAL A 242 -16.50 2.52 13.62
CA VAL A 242 -16.42 1.72 12.39
C VAL A 242 -16.75 0.25 12.60
N LEU A 243 -16.30 -0.36 13.70
CA LEU A 243 -16.54 -1.78 13.96
C LEU A 243 -18.02 -2.12 14.14
N SER A 244 -18.77 -1.19 14.74
CA SER A 244 -20.19 -1.30 15.01
C SER A 244 -21.04 -1.02 13.78
N ASN A 245 -20.65 -0.02 12.98
CA ASN A 245 -21.48 0.49 11.87
C ASN A 245 -21.08 -0.02 10.50
N ALA A 246 -19.82 -0.44 10.29
CA ALA A 246 -19.41 -0.99 9.00
C ALA A 246 -20.07 -2.34 8.75
N ARG A 247 -20.32 -2.62 7.47
CA ARG A 247 -20.68 -3.97 7.02
C ARG A 247 -19.53 -4.92 7.26
N GLU A 248 -19.87 -6.19 7.49
CA GLU A 248 -18.86 -7.20 7.79
C GLU A 248 -17.87 -7.39 6.63
N GLU A 249 -18.35 -7.32 5.38
CA GLU A 249 -17.56 -7.38 4.15
C GLU A 249 -16.49 -6.26 4.05
N ASP A 250 -16.75 -5.10 4.65
CA ASP A 250 -15.89 -3.93 4.57
C ASP A 250 -14.89 -3.81 5.73
N ARG A 251 -15.05 -4.61 6.80
CA ARG A 251 -14.24 -4.47 8.02
C ARG A 251 -12.76 -4.61 7.76
N MET A 252 -12.32 -5.64 7.04
CA MET A 252 -10.89 -5.88 6.79
C MET A 252 -10.24 -4.76 5.97
N GLN A 253 -10.94 -4.19 4.98
CA GLN A 253 -10.40 -3.06 4.22
C GLN A 253 -10.35 -1.77 5.04
N LEU A 254 -11.32 -1.56 5.93
CA LEU A 254 -11.34 -0.43 6.87
C LEU A 254 -10.26 -0.57 7.95
N THR A 255 -10.00 -1.78 8.45
CA THR A 255 -8.89 -2.04 9.37
C THR A 255 -7.55 -1.65 8.76
N LYS A 256 -7.29 -2.03 7.50
CA LYS A 256 -6.05 -1.64 6.80
C LYS A 256 -5.94 -0.13 6.59
N PHE A 257 -7.06 0.51 6.26
CA PHE A 257 -7.15 1.96 6.10
C PHE A 257 -6.80 2.70 7.40
N TYR A 258 -7.33 2.24 8.53
CA TYR A 258 -6.98 2.80 9.83
C TYR A 258 -5.58 2.44 10.32
N HIS A 259 -5.06 1.27 9.94
CA HIS A 259 -3.67 0.92 10.20
C HIS A 259 -2.71 1.92 9.54
N ALA A 260 -2.95 2.29 8.28
CA ALA A 260 -2.16 3.31 7.58
C ALA A 260 -2.28 4.70 8.24
N TYR A 261 -3.47 5.08 8.70
CA TYR A 261 -3.69 6.33 9.43
C TYR A 261 -2.92 6.38 10.77
N ILE A 262 -3.05 5.33 11.58
CA ILE A 262 -2.34 5.23 12.87
C ILE A 262 -0.84 5.22 12.63
N PHE A 263 -0.36 4.53 11.60
CA PHE A 263 1.06 4.53 11.24
C PHE A 263 1.55 5.94 10.88
N ALA A 264 0.78 6.72 10.10
CA ALA A 264 1.09 8.12 9.81
C ALA A 264 1.18 8.99 11.07
N LEU A 265 0.21 8.85 11.99
CA LEU A 265 0.21 9.55 13.27
C LEU A 265 1.43 9.18 14.12
N LEU A 266 1.70 7.89 14.28
CA LEU A 266 2.85 7.41 15.02
C LEU A 266 4.14 7.97 14.43
N SER A 267 4.27 8.02 13.11
CA SER A 267 5.44 8.60 12.50
C SER A 267 5.59 10.10 12.79
N MET A 268 4.50 10.87 12.71
CA MET A 268 4.49 12.29 13.09
C MET A 268 4.88 12.51 14.56
N HIS A 269 4.42 11.65 15.46
CA HIS A 269 4.64 11.80 16.91
C HIS A 269 5.98 11.21 17.39
N CYS A 270 6.46 10.12 16.79
CA CYS A 270 7.65 9.42 17.26
C CYS A 270 8.92 9.93 16.58
N PHE A 271 8.90 10.12 15.26
CA PHE A 271 10.11 10.50 14.51
C PHE A 271 10.40 12.00 14.58
N PHE A 272 9.36 12.82 14.58
CA PHE A 272 9.51 14.29 14.54
C PHE A 272 9.29 14.98 15.88
N SER A 273 9.08 14.23 16.96
CA SER A 273 8.96 14.84 18.28
C SER A 273 10.32 15.37 18.76
N PRO A 274 10.36 16.53 19.44
CA PRO A 274 11.56 16.98 20.16
C PRO A 274 12.06 15.94 21.18
N LYS A 275 11.16 15.06 21.65
CA LYS A 275 11.48 13.91 22.49
C LYS A 275 12.27 12.83 21.73
N ALA A 276 12.28 12.74 20.40
CA ALA A 276 13.19 11.85 19.68
C ALA A 276 14.68 12.10 20.00
N LYS A 277 15.02 13.28 20.54
CA LYS A 277 16.33 13.54 21.19
C LYS A 277 16.65 12.57 22.34
N TRP A 278 15.66 12.06 23.07
CA TRP A 278 15.88 10.99 24.07
C TRP A 278 16.22 9.67 23.40
N MET A 279 15.65 9.33 22.25
CA MET A 279 16.02 8.12 21.50
C MET A 279 17.45 8.21 20.96
N LEU A 280 17.84 9.39 20.44
CA LEU A 280 19.23 9.66 20.09
C LEU A 280 20.16 9.55 21.31
N ARG A 281 19.76 10.13 22.46
CA ARG A 281 20.50 10.01 23.72
C ARG A 281 20.59 8.56 24.20
N LEU A 282 19.51 7.77 24.15
CA LEU A 282 19.51 6.36 24.56
C LEU A 282 20.37 5.50 23.65
N SER A 283 20.36 5.76 22.33
CA SER A 283 21.28 5.10 21.40
C SER A 283 22.74 5.44 21.70
N GLN A 284 23.01 6.68 22.13
CA GLN A 284 24.35 7.12 22.52
C GLN A 284 24.79 6.46 23.83
N HIS A 285 23.95 6.46 24.87
CA HIS A 285 24.25 5.80 26.14
C HIS A 285 24.41 4.28 25.96
N GLY A 286 23.61 3.66 25.09
CA GLY A 286 23.76 2.24 24.73
C GLY A 286 25.09 1.95 24.03
N ARG A 287 25.57 2.85 23.15
CA ARG A 287 26.91 2.74 22.54
C ARG A 287 28.03 2.91 23.55
N GLU A 288 27.93 3.89 24.44
CA GLU A 288 28.92 4.13 25.50
C GLU A 288 29.00 2.93 26.46
N ALA A 289 27.86 2.34 26.84
CA ALA A 289 27.82 1.13 27.65
C ALA A 289 28.41 -0.10 26.92
N ALA A 290 28.09 -0.28 25.64
CA ALA A 290 28.65 -1.37 24.83
C ALA A 290 30.17 -1.21 24.60
N GLN A 291 30.65 0.02 24.41
CA GLN A 291 32.07 0.34 24.30
C GLN A 291 32.78 0.08 25.64
N SER A 292 32.20 0.52 26.76
CA SER A 292 32.74 0.29 28.11
C SER A 292 32.88 -1.20 28.43
N TYR A 293 31.84 -1.99 28.12
CA TYR A 293 31.85 -3.44 28.28
C TYR A 293 32.91 -4.11 27.38
N ALA A 294 33.06 -3.67 26.14
CA ALA A 294 34.07 -4.19 25.22
C ALA A 294 35.51 -3.84 25.64
N THR A 295 35.76 -2.63 26.19
CA THR A 295 37.04 -2.26 26.79
C THR A 295 37.41 -3.17 27.95
N GLU A 296 36.45 -3.50 28.82
CA GLU A 296 36.68 -4.31 30.02
C GLU A 296 36.87 -5.79 29.70
N THR A 297 36.18 -6.32 28.70
CA THR A 297 36.10 -7.78 28.47
C THR A 297 37.05 -8.29 27.37
N ILE A 298 37.38 -7.47 26.36
CA ILE A 298 38.05 -7.92 25.12
C ILE A 298 39.34 -7.11 24.84
N GLY A 299 39.56 -6.00 25.54
CA GLY A 299 40.75 -5.15 25.43
C GLY A 299 40.71 -4.14 24.27
N PHE A 300 41.64 -3.17 24.30
CA PHE A 300 41.62 -1.92 23.52
C PHE A 300 41.47 -2.06 22.00
N ARG A 301 41.81 -3.21 21.41
CA ARG A 301 41.67 -3.47 19.96
C ARG A 301 40.22 -3.58 19.50
N ALA A 302 39.30 -4.07 20.34
CA ALA A 302 37.87 -4.22 19.99
C ALA A 302 37.11 -2.88 19.96
N VAL A 303 37.55 -1.92 20.77
CA VAL A 303 37.01 -0.55 20.87
C VAL A 303 37.11 0.20 19.55
N ARG A 304 38.19 -0.03 18.80
CA ARG A 304 38.45 0.61 17.51
C ARG A 304 37.46 0.16 16.43
N CYS A 305 36.93 -1.05 16.51
CA CYS A 305 35.87 -1.54 15.62
C CYS A 305 34.51 -0.94 16.01
N LEU A 306 34.22 -0.81 17.31
CA LEU A 306 32.97 -0.22 17.80
C LEU A 306 32.87 1.30 17.63
N SER A 307 34.02 2.00 17.58
CA SER A 307 34.07 3.44 17.27
C SER A 307 34.04 3.73 15.77
N GLN A 308 34.36 2.74 14.91
CA GLN A 308 34.18 2.80 13.46
C GLN A 308 32.80 2.34 12.99
N CYS A 309 32.06 1.62 13.84
CA CYS A 309 30.63 1.44 13.68
C CYS A 309 29.93 2.77 14.01
N GLU A 310 29.79 3.65 13.01
CA GLU A 310 28.58 4.46 12.97
C GLU A 310 27.37 3.53 13.17
N PRO A 311 26.27 4.00 13.79
CA PRO A 311 25.05 3.20 13.82
C PRO A 311 24.77 2.64 12.42
N PRO A 312 23.93 1.61 12.25
CA PRO A 312 23.09 1.64 11.08
C PRO A 312 22.32 2.96 11.17
N LEU A 313 22.89 4.01 10.56
CA LEU A 313 22.09 4.94 9.81
C LEU A 313 21.16 4.02 9.04
N LEU A 314 19.86 4.19 9.19
CA LEU A 314 18.95 3.91 8.09
C LEU A 314 19.51 4.73 6.92
N LYS A 315 20.53 4.22 6.21
CA LYS A 315 21.07 4.78 4.99
C LYS A 315 20.04 4.39 3.94
N PRO A 316 19.28 5.34 3.38
CA PRO A 316 18.58 5.08 2.14
C PRO A 316 19.65 5.11 1.05
N GLY A 317 20.05 3.94 0.56
CA GLY A 317 20.85 3.80 -0.66
C GLY A 317 22.36 4.01 -0.51
N ALA A 318 23.11 2.93 -0.65
CA ALA A 318 24.38 2.94 -1.38
C ALA A 318 24.36 1.71 -2.30
N CYS A 319 24.39 1.96 -3.61
CA CYS A 319 24.62 0.95 -4.64
C CYS A 319 25.96 0.24 -4.38
N CYS A 320 25.93 -1.09 -4.48
CA CYS A 320 26.85 -1.86 -5.31
C CYS A 320 25.98 -2.61 -6.32
#